data_AF-A0A9E3SV65-F1
#
_entry.id   AF-A0A9E3SV65-F1
#
_cell.length_a   1.000
_cell.length_b   1.000
_cell.length_c   1.000
_cell.angle_alpha   90.00
_cell.angle_beta   90.00
_cell.angle_gamma   90.00
#
_symmetry.space_group_name_H-M   'P 1'
#
loop_
_entity.id
_entity.type
_entity.pdbx_description
1 polymer ?
#
loop_
_entity_poly.entity_id
_entity_poly.type
_entity_poly.pdbx_seq_one_letter_code
_entity_poly.pdbx_strand_id
1 'polypeptide(L)'
;MLWLGSDWGIQWAVLGVLRQFYSFREGAITSKVGAGDYALQHLPPTWHRLIQEALNIRTQSGQCLYRSRLLRMMEAVRFMRYIIQTCNLHFA
;
A
#
# COMPACT_ATOMS: atom_id res chain seq x y z
N MET A 1 5.95 2.96 15.50
CA MET A 1 4.65 3.55 15.10
C MET A 1 4.78 4.99 14.60
N LEU A 2 5.59 5.86 15.25
CA LEU A 2 5.82 7.26 14.83
C LEU A 2 6.22 7.44 13.34
N TRP A 3 6.96 6.48 12.79
CA TRP A 3 7.50 6.53 11.42
C TRP A 3 6.42 6.49 10.32
N LEU A 4 5.30 5.80 10.55
CA LEU A 4 4.15 5.78 9.63
C LEU A 4 3.39 7.12 9.59
N GLY A 5 3.72 8.07 10.45
CA GLY A 5 3.21 9.44 10.35
C GLY A 5 3.82 10.23 9.18
N SER A 6 4.94 9.78 8.62
CA SER A 6 5.66 10.45 7.54
C SER A 6 5.23 9.94 6.16
N ASP A 7 5.38 10.79 5.13
CA ASP A 7 5.09 10.41 3.74
C ASP A 7 6.01 9.27 3.29
N TRP A 8 7.30 9.36 3.62
CA TRP A 8 8.27 8.31 3.33
C TRP A 8 7.87 6.96 3.95
N GLY A 9 7.43 6.98 5.20
CA GLY A 9 7.01 5.77 5.90
C GLY A 9 5.77 5.14 5.29
N ILE A 10 4.80 5.96 4.87
CA ILE A 10 3.57 5.49 4.21
C ILE A 10 3.89 4.80 2.89
N GLN A 11 4.61 5.46 1.97
CA GLN A 11 4.89 4.84 0.67
C GLN A 11 5.71 3.56 0.82
N TRP A 12 6.67 3.56 1.76
CA TRP A 12 7.54 2.41 1.94
C TRP A 12 6.76 1.21 2.48
N ALA A 13 5.91 1.41 3.48
CA ALA A 13 5.13 0.33 4.10
C ALA A 13 4.04 -0.19 3.16
N VAL A 14 3.22 0.69 2.59
CA VAL A 14 2.10 0.31 1.72
C VAL A 14 2.61 -0.38 0.46
N LEU A 15 3.55 0.23 -0.28
CA LEU A 15 4.08 -0.37 -1.51
C LEU A 15 4.98 -1.57 -1.21
N GLY A 16 5.62 -1.62 -0.04
CA GLY A 16 6.41 -2.77 0.40
C GLY A 16 5.58 -4.03 0.56
N VAL A 17 4.47 -3.93 1.30
CA VAL A 17 3.52 -5.05 1.47
C VAL A 17 2.84 -5.42 0.15
N LEU A 18 2.57 -4.46 -0.73
CA LEU A 18 2.03 -4.76 -2.07
C LEU A 18 3.01 -5.52 -2.97
N ARG A 19 4.32 -5.29 -2.83
CA ARG A 19 5.31 -6.13 -3.54
C ARG A 19 5.25 -7.57 -3.06
N GLN A 20 5.09 -7.81 -1.75
CA GLN A 20 4.93 -9.15 -1.22
C GLN A 20 3.64 -9.81 -1.74
N PHE A 21 2.52 -9.07 -1.74
CA PHE A 21 1.26 -9.53 -2.31
C PHE A 21 1.40 -9.93 -3.78
N TYR A 22 2.03 -9.09 -4.61
CA TYR A 22 2.35 -9.42 -6.01
C TYR A 22 3.21 -10.69 -6.09
N SER A 23 4.26 -10.80 -5.27
CA SER A 23 5.17 -11.95 -5.32
C SER A 23 4.49 -13.26 -4.94
N PHE A 24 3.57 -13.27 -3.97
CA PHE A 24 2.80 -14.47 -3.66
C PHE A 24 1.86 -14.87 -4.78
N ARG A 25 1.25 -13.90 -5.45
CA ARG A 25 0.24 -14.17 -6.48
C ARG A 25 0.84 -14.53 -7.83
N GLU A 26 1.94 -13.89 -8.20
CA GLU A 26 2.53 -13.99 -9.56
C GLU A 26 3.87 -14.75 -9.58
N GLY A 27 4.43 -15.14 -8.41
CA GLY A 27 5.71 -15.84 -8.34
C GLY A 27 6.93 -15.02 -8.79
N ALA A 28 6.79 -13.69 -8.88
CA ALA A 28 7.83 -12.79 -9.40
C ALA A 28 8.00 -11.53 -8.51
N ILE A 29 9.06 -10.77 -8.75
CA ILE A 29 9.31 -9.51 -8.03
C ILE A 29 9.09 -8.33 -8.96
N THR A 30 8.21 -7.40 -8.57
CA THR A 30 7.96 -6.16 -9.31
C THR A 30 8.53 -4.92 -8.58
N SER A 31 8.49 -3.77 -9.24
CA SER A 31 8.87 -2.47 -8.65
C SER A 31 7.82 -1.97 -7.65
N LYS A 32 8.15 -0.97 -6.81
CA LYS A 32 7.17 -0.38 -5.88
C LYS A 32 5.97 0.25 -6.61
N VAL A 33 6.24 0.93 -7.72
CA VAL A 33 5.19 1.57 -8.53
C VAL A 33 4.34 0.50 -9.21
N GLY A 34 4.99 -0.48 -9.85
CA GLY A 34 4.29 -1.61 -10.49
C GLY A 34 3.42 -2.42 -9.52
N ALA A 35 3.87 -2.62 -8.27
CA ALA A 35 3.06 -3.26 -7.24
C ALA A 35 1.82 -2.43 -6.87
N GLY A 36 1.94 -1.10 -6.80
CA GLY A 36 0.82 -0.20 -6.55
C GLY A 36 -0.20 -0.22 -7.69
N ASP A 37 0.26 -0.09 -8.94
CA ASP A 37 -0.61 -0.12 -10.12
C ASP A 37 -1.34 -1.46 -10.26
N TYR A 38 -0.61 -2.56 -10.05
CA TYR A 38 -1.18 -3.90 -10.02
C TYR A 38 -2.25 -4.03 -8.92
N ALA A 39 -1.98 -3.52 -7.73
CA ALA A 39 -2.93 -3.59 -6.61
C ALA A 39 -4.22 -2.80 -6.85
N LEU A 40 -4.15 -1.65 -7.55
CA LEU A 40 -5.35 -0.90 -7.93
C LEU A 40 -6.30 -1.71 -8.83
N GLN A 41 -5.80 -2.67 -9.59
CA GLN A 41 -6.62 -3.54 -10.44
C GLN A 41 -7.16 -4.78 -9.71
N HIS A 42 -6.51 -5.21 -8.63
CA HIS A 42 -6.75 -6.51 -8.00
C HIS A 42 -7.33 -6.43 -6.58
N LEU A 43 -7.22 -5.29 -5.91
CA LEU A 43 -7.73 -5.09 -4.55
C LEU A 43 -9.04 -4.30 -4.56
N PRO A 44 -9.88 -4.47 -3.52
CA PRO A 44 -11.13 -3.73 -3.38
C PRO A 44 -10.96 -2.20 -3.47
N PRO A 45 -11.92 -1.48 -4.07
CA PRO A 45 -11.88 -0.01 -4.20
C PRO A 45 -11.70 0.75 -2.88
N THR A 46 -12.09 0.16 -1.75
CA THR A 46 -11.91 0.74 -0.41
C THR A 46 -10.46 1.06 -0.09
N TRP A 47 -9.50 0.36 -0.68
CA TRP A 47 -8.06 0.58 -0.45
C TRP A 47 -7.40 1.48 -1.48
N HIS A 48 -8.07 1.80 -2.60
CA HIS A 48 -7.47 2.52 -3.73
C HIS A 48 -6.97 3.90 -3.33
N ARG A 49 -7.68 4.61 -2.46
CA ARG A 49 -7.24 5.92 -1.96
C ARG A 49 -5.88 5.87 -1.28
N LEU A 50 -5.64 4.88 -0.42
CA LEU A 50 -4.38 4.72 0.30
C LEU A 50 -3.25 4.29 -0.66
N ILE A 51 -3.56 3.40 -1.60
CA ILE A 51 -2.60 2.92 -2.60
C ILE A 51 -2.17 4.08 -3.50
N GLN A 52 -3.13 4.88 -3.98
CA GLN A 52 -2.86 6.06 -4.80
C GLN A 52 -2.07 7.12 -4.03
N GLU A 53 -2.36 7.34 -2.76
CA GLU A 53 -1.57 8.24 -1.89
C GLU A 53 -0.10 7.77 -1.82
N ALA A 54 0.13 6.48 -1.60
CA ALA A 54 1.46 5.92 -1.54
C ALA A 54 2.21 6.06 -2.89
N LEU A 55 1.51 5.87 -4.02
CA LEU A 55 2.03 6.11 -5.35
C LEU A 55 2.38 7.58 -5.58
N ASN A 56 1.48 8.50 -5.23
CA ASN A 56 1.67 9.94 -5.35
C ASN A 56 2.92 10.43 -4.60
N ILE A 57 3.11 9.94 -3.37
CA ILE A 57 4.30 10.23 -2.58
C ILE A 57 5.55 9.67 -3.27
N ARG A 58 5.48 8.44 -3.78
CA ARG A 58 6.62 7.75 -4.42
C ARG A 58 7.05 8.43 -5.72
N THR A 59 6.10 8.91 -6.51
CA THR A 59 6.33 9.58 -7.80
C THR A 59 6.49 11.10 -7.65
N GLN A 60 6.39 11.63 -6.42
CA GLN A 60 6.49 13.05 -6.11
C GLN A 60 5.46 13.90 -6.88
N SER A 61 4.25 13.37 -7.09
CA SER A 61 3.20 14.07 -7.85
C SER A 61 2.62 15.30 -7.14
N GLY A 62 2.98 15.54 -5.87
CA GLY A 62 2.52 16.67 -5.05
C GLY A 62 1.05 16.57 -4.60
N GLN A 63 0.32 15.54 -5.01
CA GLN A 63 -1.09 15.35 -4.67
C GLN A 63 -1.25 14.53 -3.37
N CYS A 64 -1.71 15.20 -2.30
CA CYS A 64 -2.07 14.56 -1.05
C CYS A 64 -3.59 14.30 -0.99
N LEU A 65 -3.97 13.03 -0.88
CA LEU A 65 -5.37 12.59 -0.81
C LEU A 65 -5.90 12.57 0.63
N TYR A 66 -5.07 12.87 1.63
CA TYR A 66 -5.42 12.80 3.05
C TYR A 66 -5.33 14.15 3.74
N ARG A 67 -6.40 14.54 4.43
CA ARG A 67 -6.40 15.76 5.26
C ARG A 67 -5.72 15.57 6.62
N SER A 68 -5.59 14.33 7.08
CA SER A 68 -4.99 14.01 8.39
C SER A 68 -3.98 12.87 8.28
N ARG A 69 -2.76 13.13 8.74
CA ARG A 69 -1.68 12.13 8.82
C ARG A 69 -2.04 10.98 9.77
N LEU A 70 -2.78 11.27 10.84
CA LEU A 70 -3.23 10.25 11.80
C LEU A 70 -4.24 9.30 11.15
N LEU A 71 -5.21 9.82 10.39
CA LEU A 71 -6.16 8.99 9.64
C LEU A 71 -5.45 8.11 8.62
N ARG A 72 -4.52 8.70 7.84
CA ARG A 72 -3.71 7.97 6.85
C ARG A 72 -2.90 6.85 7.50
N MET A 73 -2.26 7.12 8.64
CA MET A 73 -1.51 6.12 9.39
C MET A 73 -2.41 4.97 9.89
N MET A 74 -3.56 5.29 10.49
CA MET A 74 -4.50 4.27 10.97
C MET A 74 -5.02 3.39 9.83
N GLU A 75 -5.31 4.00 8.67
CA GLU A 75 -5.74 3.26 7.49
C GLU A 75 -4.63 2.38 6.93
N ALA A 76 -3.38 2.86 6.91
CA ALA A 76 -2.22 2.04 6.53
C ALA A 76 -2.05 0.81 7.42
N VAL A 77 -2.25 0.95 8.74
CA VAL A 77 -2.22 -0.20 9.66
C VAL A 77 -3.34 -1.19 9.36
N ARG A 78 -4.56 -0.72 9.10
CA ARG A 78 -5.70 -1.59 8.72
C ARG A 78 -5.44 -2.30 7.39
N PHE A 79 -4.89 -1.59 6.42
CA PHE A 79 -4.53 -2.12 5.12
C PHE A 79 -3.48 -3.23 5.21
N MET A 80 -2.39 -3.02 5.98
CA MET A 80 -1.37 -4.06 6.16
C MET A 80 -1.97 -5.33 6.80
N ARG A 81 -2.83 -5.19 7.80
CA ARG A 81 -3.55 -6.34 8.39
C ARG A 81 -4.41 -7.06 7.36
N TYR A 82 -5.14 -6.31 6.53
CA TYR A 82 -5.94 -6.86 5.45
C TYR A 82 -5.08 -7.66 4.45
N ILE A 83 -3.93 -7.13 4.01
CA ILE A 83 -3.06 -7.86 3.06
C ILE A 83 -2.48 -9.11 3.70
N ILE A 84 -1.98 -9.03 4.94
CA ILE A 84 -1.44 -10.21 5.65
C ILE A 84 -2.51 -11.29 5.76
N GLN A 85 -3.73 -10.93 6.17
CA GLN A 85 -4.84 -11.87 6.26
C GLN A 85 -5.20 -12.45 4.88
N THR A 86 -5.27 -11.61 3.85
CA THR A 86 -5.57 -12.05 2.47
C THR A 86 -4.51 -13.04 1.99
N CYS A 87 -3.22 -12.74 2.18
CA CYS A 87 -2.16 -13.65 1.76
C CYS A 87 -2.19 -14.97 2.53
N ASN A 88 -2.39 -14.93 3.85
CA ASN A 88 -2.47 -16.15 4.66
C ASN A 88 -3.70 -17.00 4.34
N LEU A 89 -4.80 -16.41 3.87
CA LEU A 89 -6.00 -17.15 3.49
C LEU A 89 -5.90 -17.77 2.09
N HIS A 90 -5.12 -17.18 1.19
CA HIS A 90 -5.11 -17.56 -0.23
C HIS A 90 -3.80 -18.20 -0.72
N PHE A 91 -2.68 -18.01 -0.02
CA PHE A 91 -1.34 -18.41 -0.50
C PHE A 91 -0.48 -19.13 0.56
N ALA A 92 -0.99 -19.36 1.77
CA ALA A 92 -0.35 -20.15 2.83
C ALA A 92 -1.02 -21.52 2.94
#